data_AF-A0A426ZIY0-F1
#
_entry.id   AF-A0A426ZIY0-F1
#
_cell.length_a   1.000
_cell.length_b   1.000
_cell.length_c   1.000
_cell.angle_alpha   90.00
_cell.angle_beta   90.00
_cell.angle_gamma   90.00
#
_symmetry.space_group_name_H-M   'P 1'
#
loop_
_entity.id
_entity.type
_entity.pdbx_description
1 polymer ?
#
loop_
_entity_poly.entity_id
_entity_poly.type
_entity_poly.pdbx_seq_one_letter_code
_entity_poly.pdbx_strand_id
1 'polypeptide(L)' 'MRAERYFRFYRTADATRVEVATIHLEGDVIQWFNWFEHTHVGLSWQRFKEGLNRFRPTDFDNINGQLAKI' A
#
# COMPACT_ATOMS: atom_id res chain seq x y z
N MET A 1 -11.47 1.73 2.51
CA MET A 1 -12.50 1.50 3.55
C MET A 1 -12.73 0.02 3.93
N ARG A 2 -12.69 -0.95 3.00
CA ARG A 2 -12.96 -2.37 3.30
C ARG A 2 -11.93 -3.03 4.24
N ALA A 3 -10.63 -2.88 3.96
CA ALA A 3 -9.56 -3.40 4.81
C ALA A 3 -9.60 -2.81 6.24
N GLU A 4 -9.78 -1.49 6.37
CA GLU A 4 -9.93 -0.79 7.66
C GLU A 4 -11.12 -1.35 8.48
N ARG A 5 -12.27 -1.64 7.85
CA ARG A 5 -13.41 -2.25 8.55
C ARG A 5 -13.12 -3.69 8.99
N TYR A 6 -12.48 -4.48 8.12
CA TYR A 6 -12.09 -5.85 8.44
C TYR A 6 -11.16 -5.88 9.66
N PHE A 7 -10.06 -5.13 9.61
CA PHE A 7 -9.09 -5.10 10.70
C PHE A 7 -9.67 -4.55 12.00
N ARG A 8 -10.59 -3.57 11.92
CA ARG A 8 -11.29 -3.06 13.10
C ARG A 8 -12.22 -4.11 13.71
N PHE A 9 -12.97 -4.85 12.88
CA PHE A 9 -13.91 -5.87 13.35
C PHE A 9 -13.16 -7.01 14.09
N TYR A 10 -12.06 -7.49 13.51
CA TYR A 10 -11.25 -8.55 14.10
C TYR A 10 -10.21 -8.06 15.12
N ARG A 11 -10.17 -6.74 15.41
CA ARG A 11 -9.17 -6.12 16.30
C ARG A 11 -7.73 -6.51 15.96
N THR A 12 -7.43 -6.61 14.66
CA THR A 12 -6.13 -7.03 14.15
C THR A 12 -5.05 -6.03 14.61
N ALA A 13 -3.96 -6.54 15.18
CA ALA A 13 -2.81 -5.76 15.62
C ALA A 13 -2.09 -5.13 14.43
N ASP A 14 -1.44 -3.97 14.64
CA ASP A 14 -0.85 -3.17 13.57
C ASP A 14 0.17 -3.94 12.72
N ALA A 15 1.08 -4.70 13.34
CA ALA A 15 2.04 -5.53 12.63
C ALA A 15 1.36 -6.58 11.74
N THR A 16 0.34 -7.27 12.27
CA THR A 16 -0.44 -8.27 11.50
C THR A 16 -1.23 -7.63 10.35
N ARG A 17 -1.66 -6.37 10.47
CA ARG A 17 -2.31 -5.66 9.35
C ARG A 17 -1.35 -5.46 8.19
N VAL A 18 -0.10 -5.11 8.49
CA VAL A 18 0.96 -4.97 7.48
C VAL A 18 1.20 -6.31 6.80
N GLU A 19 1.46 -7.38 7.56
CA GLU A 19 1.68 -8.73 7.01
C GLU A 19 0.54 -9.17 6.08
N VAL A 20 -0.72 -9.04 6.53
CA VAL A 20 -1.88 -9.43 5.70
C VAL A 20 -2.01 -8.55 4.46
N ALA A 21 -1.75 -7.25 4.56
CA ALA A 21 -1.81 -6.36 3.40
C ALA A 21 -0.69 -6.67 2.38
N THR A 22 0.49 -7.06 2.84
CA THR A 22 1.64 -7.39 1.98
C THR A 22 1.37 -8.59 1.07
N ILE A 23 0.56 -9.57 1.52
CA ILE A 23 0.15 -10.74 0.70
C ILE A 23 -0.56 -10.32 -0.59
N HIS A 24 -1.18 -9.14 -0.60
CA HIS A 24 -1.93 -8.63 -1.74
C HIS A 24 -1.16 -7.58 -2.56
N LEU A 25 0.12 -7.34 -2.25
CA LEU A 25 0.96 -6.43 -3.05
C LEU A 25 1.50 -7.15 -4.29
N GLU A 26 1.53 -6.44 -5.41
CA GLU A 26 1.98 -6.96 -6.69
C GLU A 26 2.87 -5.94 -7.42
N GLY A 27 3.60 -6.41 -8.43
CA GLY A 27 4.44 -5.57 -9.31
C GLY A 27 5.50 -4.76 -8.56
N ASP A 28 5.65 -3.49 -8.92
CA ASP A 28 6.66 -2.60 -8.34
C ASP A 28 6.41 -2.31 -6.84
N VAL A 29 5.19 -2.55 -6.36
CA VAL A 29 4.81 -2.28 -4.98
C VAL A 29 5.44 -3.29 -4.03
N ILE A 30 5.45 -4.58 -4.37
CA ILE A 30 6.07 -5.62 -3.52
C ILE A 30 7.60 -5.51 -3.53
N GLN A 31 8.22 -5.15 -4.65
CA GLN A 31 9.67 -4.94 -4.71
C GLN A 31 10.12 -3.81 -3.80
N TRP A 32 9.38 -2.69 -3.80
CA TRP A 32 9.63 -1.60 -2.87
C TRP A 32 9.40 -2.00 -1.41
N PHE A 33 8.32 -2.73 -1.14
CA PHE A 33 8.00 -3.12 0.24
C PHE A 33 9.11 -4.00 0.83
N ASN A 34 9.65 -4.94 0.07
CA ASN A 34 10.77 -5.77 0.52
C ASN A 34 11.99 -4.94 0.95
N TRP A 35 12.35 -3.90 0.18
CA TRP A 35 13.41 -2.96 0.56
C TRP A 35 13.03 -2.12 1.79
N PHE A 36 11.78 -1.67 1.86
CA PHE A 36 11.28 -0.83 2.93
C PHE A 36 11.24 -1.56 4.28
N GLU A 37 10.82 -2.82 4.30
CA GLU A 37 10.79 -3.68 5.48
C GLU A 37 12.20 -3.94 6.04
N HIS A 38 13.18 -4.19 5.17
CA HIS A 38 14.58 -4.40 5.59
C HIS A 38 15.20 -3.15 6.23
N THR A 39 14.68 -1.97 5.92
CA THR A 39 15.21 -0.69 6.43
C THR A 39 14.42 -0.15 7.64
N HIS A 40 13.25 -0.70 7.93
CA HIS A 40 12.35 -0.22 8.99
C HIS A 40 11.84 -1.37 9.86
N VAL A 41 12.54 -1.63 10.97
CA VAL A 41 12.11 -2.63 11.97
C VAL A 41 10.86 -2.12 12.69
N GLY A 42 9.86 -2.99 12.85
CA GLY A 42 8.63 -2.67 13.61
C GLY A 42 7.67 -1.73 12.86
N LEU A 43 7.45 -2.00 11.57
CA LEU A 43 6.61 -1.18 10.70
C LEU A 43 5.15 -1.09 11.22
N SER A 44 4.68 0.14 11.48
CA SER A 44 3.29 0.38 11.86
C SER A 44 2.36 0.42 10.64
N TRP A 45 1.07 0.17 10.86
CA TRP A 45 0.06 0.25 9.80
C TRP A 45 0.00 1.66 9.18
N GLN A 46 0.22 2.68 9.99
CA GLN A 46 0.25 4.06 9.51
C GLN A 46 1.43 4.30 8.55
N ARG A 47 2.64 3.91 8.94
CA ARG A 47 3.85 4.08 8.10
C ARG A 47 3.75 3.30 6.79
N PHE A 48 3.19 2.09 6.85
CA PHE A 48 2.88 1.31 5.65
C PHE A 48 1.98 2.09 4.67
N LYS A 49 0.85 2.63 5.15
CA LYS A 49 -0.08 3.43 4.31
C LYS A 49 0.57 4.69 3.74
N GLU A 50 1.39 5.37 4.53
CA GLU A 50 2.11 6.55 4.07
C GLU A 50 3.08 6.22 2.94
N GLY A 51 3.82 5.11 3.05
CA GLY A 51 4.72 4.65 2.00
C GLY A 51 4.00 4.27 0.71
N LEU A 52 2.79 3.71 0.80
CA LEU A 52 1.96 3.40 -0.37
C LEU A 52 1.49 4.63 -1.16
N ASN A 53 1.54 5.84 -0.58
CA ASN A 53 1.17 7.05 -1.32
C ASN A 53 2.04 7.30 -2.55
N ARG A 54 3.27 6.75 -2.60
CA ARG A 54 4.16 6.84 -3.76
C ARG A 54 3.63 6.13 -5.02
N PHE A 55 2.68 5.22 -4.84
CA PHE A 55 2.06 4.44 -5.92
C PHE A 55 0.63 4.90 -6.22
N ARG A 56 0.15 5.96 -5.57
CA ARG A 56 -1.11 6.57 -5.99
C ARG A 56 -0.87 7.20 -7.36
N PRO A 57 -1.73 6.93 -8.36
CA PRO A 57 -1.73 7.68 -9.60
C PRO A 57 -1.77 9.17 -9.24
N THR A 58 -0.83 9.93 -9.79
CA THR A 58 -0.92 11.38 -9.74
C THR A 58 -2.00 11.84 -10.71
N ASP A 59 -2.54 13.04 -10.51
CA ASP A 59 -3.51 13.60 -11.46
C ASP A 59 -2.93 13.65 -12.90
N PHE A 60 -1.60 13.68 -13.05
CA PHE A 60 -0.90 13.63 -14.34
C PHE A 60 -0.98 12.26 -15.04
N ASP A 61 -1.00 11.15 -14.30
CA ASP A 61 -1.12 9.80 -14.89
C ASP A 61 -2.50 9.57 -15.53
N ASN A 62 -3.53 10.30 -15.07
CA ASN A 62 -4.88 10.25 -15.61
C ASN A 62 -5.04 11.00 -16.94
N ILE A 63 -4.17 11.98 -17.24
CA ILE A 63 -4.24 12.77 -18.49
C ILE A 63 -3.73 11.93 -19.68
N ASN A 64 -2.68 11.13 -19.48
CA ASN A 64 -2.12 10.27 -20.52
C ASN A 64 -3.08 9.16 -20.97
N GLY A 65 -3.98 8.69 -20.09
CA GLY A 65 -5.05 7.76 -20.45
C GLY A 65 -6.16 8.36 -21.32
N GLN A 66 -6.36 9.69 -21.26
CA GLN A 66 -7.34 10.40 -22.10
C GLN A 66 -6.78 10.78 -23.47
N LEU A 67 -5.47 11.03 -23.57
CA LEU A 67 -4.80 11.40 -24.83
C LEU A 67 -4.53 10.21 -25.76
N ALA A 68 -4.56 8.97 -25.26
CA ALA A 68 -4.38 7.75 -26.08
C ALA A 68 -5.63 7.35 -26.90
N LYS A 69 -6.65 8.21 -26.96
CA LYS A 69 -7.91 7.97 -27.67
C LYS A 69 -8.16 9.10 -28.68
N ILE A 70 -7.32 9.17 -29.71
CA ILE A 70 -7.53 9.99 -30.92
C ILE A 70 -7.17 9.16 -32.14
#